data_AF-A0AAP8GFI4-F1
#
_entry.id   AF-A0AAP8GFI4-F1
#
_cell.length_a   1.000
_cell.length_b   1.000
_cell.length_c   1.000
_cell.angle_alpha   90.00
_cell.angle_beta   90.00
_cell.angle_gamma   90.00
#
_symmetry.space_group_name_H-M   'P 1'
#
loop_
_entity.id
_entity.type
_entity.pdbx_description
1 polymer ?
#
loop_
_entity_poly.entity_id
_entity_poly.type
_entity_poly.pdbx_seq_one_letter_code
_entity_poly.pdbx_strand_id
1 'polypeptide(L)'
;HKDAVNMVEAGASEITEQEMLEANFFGHEESQRLVDLQQQIVDHIQPVKQEFIPAERDEALVERVKSLTEEKELKETVLTFDKQQRDENLDNLKEEIVNEFIDEEDPENELLIKEVYAILNELVKE
;
A
#
# COMPACT_ATOMS: atom_id res chain seq x y z
N HIS A 1 4.37 16.54 2.55
CA HIS A 1 5.27 17.61 3.02
C HIS A 1 4.69 19.01 2.91
N LYS A 2 3.95 19.34 1.84
CA LYS A 2 3.19 20.61 1.80
C LYS A 2 1.94 20.54 2.71
N ASP A 3 1.19 19.46 2.58
CA ASP A 3 -0.13 19.34 3.22
C ASP A 3 -0.11 18.60 4.56
N ALA A 4 0.93 17.80 4.79
CA ALA A 4 1.07 16.98 5.99
C ALA A 4 2.53 16.62 6.30
N VAL A 5 2.78 16.36 7.58
CA VAL A 5 4.00 15.72 8.10
C VAL A 5 4.03 14.27 7.62
N ASN A 6 5.21 13.80 7.18
CA ASN A 6 5.37 12.46 6.63
C ASN A 6 6.13 11.51 7.58
N MET A 7 7.08 12.04 8.34
CA MET A 7 7.95 11.27 9.25
C MET A 7 8.37 12.15 10.41
N VAL A 8 8.49 11.55 11.60
CA VAL A 8 9.05 12.15 12.81
C VAL A 8 10.05 11.18 13.43
N GLU A 9 11.18 11.70 13.90
CA GLU A 9 12.18 10.95 14.64
C GLU A 9 12.76 11.85 15.72
N ALA A 10 12.68 11.43 16.99
CA ALA A 10 13.06 12.28 18.11
C ALA A 10 13.47 11.45 19.34
N GLY A 11 14.33 12.05 20.17
CA GLY A 11 14.58 11.65 21.55
C GLY A 11 14.53 12.89 22.46
N ALA A 12 13.87 12.78 23.62
CA ALA A 12 13.62 13.92 24.50
C ALA A 12 13.68 13.52 25.99
N SER A 13 13.91 14.51 26.86
CA SER A 13 13.96 14.34 28.31
C SER A 13 12.55 14.47 28.93
N GLU A 14 11.74 13.41 28.81
CA GLU A 14 10.43 13.27 29.46
C GLU A 14 9.50 14.49 29.31
N ILE A 15 9.32 14.96 28.07
CA ILE A 15 8.36 16.03 27.75
C ILE A 15 6.95 15.46 27.59
N THR A 16 5.94 16.34 27.69
CA THR A 16 4.54 15.95 27.48
C THR A 16 4.24 15.65 26.00
N GLU A 17 3.20 14.86 25.73
CA GLU A 17 2.74 14.57 24.36
C GLU A 17 2.33 15.85 23.63
N GLN A 18 1.76 16.82 24.36
CA GLN A 18 1.36 18.11 23.80
C GLN A 18 2.56 18.92 23.33
N GLU A 19 3.63 19.00 24.14
CA GLU A 19 4.87 19.69 23.76
C GLU A 19 5.53 19.04 22.54
N MET A 20 5.53 17.70 22.46
CA MET A 20 6.03 16.99 21.27
C MET A 20 5.20 17.31 20.02
N LEU A 21 3.87 17.34 20.15
CA LEU A 21 2.97 17.66 19.03
C LEU A 21 3.18 19.10 18.54
N GLU A 22 3.33 20.05 19.45
CA GLU A 22 3.63 21.44 19.14
C GLU A 22 4.98 21.57 18.44
N ALA A 23 6.02 20.87 18.90
CA ALA A 23 7.33 20.84 18.25
C ALA A 23 7.25 20.30 16.82
N ASN A 24 6.45 19.25 16.58
CA ASN A 24 6.25 18.68 15.25
C ASN A 24 5.60 19.68 14.29
N PHE A 25 4.54 20.38 14.72
CA PHE A 25 3.87 21.37 13.88
C PHE A 25 4.72 22.64 13.67
N PHE A 26 5.48 23.05 14.68
CA PHE A 26 6.46 24.13 14.54
C PHE A 26 7.50 23.79 13.45
N GLY A 27 8.06 22.58 13.45
CA GLY A 27 8.98 22.13 12.40
C GLY A 27 8.31 21.97 11.03
N HIS A 28 7.02 21.61 11.00
CA HIS A 28 6.26 21.49 9.77
C HIS A 28 6.09 22.83 9.05
N GLU A 29 5.88 23.93 9.78
CA GLU A 29 5.77 25.27 9.18
C GLU A 29 7.03 25.67 8.40
N GLU A 30 8.22 25.38 8.93
CA GLU A 30 9.48 25.60 8.19
C GLU A 30 9.62 24.65 7.01
N SER A 31 9.21 23.39 7.18
CA SER A 31 9.22 22.42 6.09
C SER A 31 8.35 22.88 4.91
N GLN A 32 7.20 23.52 5.19
CA GLN A 32 6.35 24.12 4.16
C GLN A 32 7.06 25.27 3.42
N ARG A 33 7.78 26.15 4.13
CA ARG A 33 8.59 27.20 3.51
C ARG A 33 9.68 26.63 2.59
N LEU A 34 10.35 25.57 3.01
CA LEU A 34 11.36 24.87 2.20
C LEU A 34 10.74 24.20 0.96
N VAL A 35 9.54 23.63 1.08
CA VAL A 35 8.80 23.03 -0.05
C VAL A 35 8.35 24.12 -1.02
N ASP A 36 7.86 25.26 -0.54
CA ASP A 36 7.46 26.37 -1.42
C ASP A 36 8.65 26.95 -2.19
N LEU A 37 9.83 27.04 -1.58
CA LEU A 37 11.06 27.42 -2.30
C LEU A 37 11.40 26.42 -3.41
N GLN A 38 11.31 25.11 -3.13
CA GLN A 38 11.53 24.07 -4.14
C GLN A 38 10.48 24.16 -5.26
N GLN A 39 9.22 24.44 -4.92
CA GLN A 39 8.16 24.60 -5.91
C GLN A 39 8.44 25.77 -6.85
N GLN A 40 8.92 26.92 -6.33
CA GLN A 40 9.33 28.05 -7.18
C GLN A 40 10.44 27.67 -8.16
N ILE A 41 11.39 26.83 -7.74
CA ILE A 41 12.46 26.32 -8.61
C ILE A 41 11.88 25.40 -9.70
N VAL A 42 10.97 24.50 -9.34
CA VAL A 42 10.28 23.62 -10.30
C VAL A 42 9.48 24.44 -11.32
N ASP A 43 8.78 25.48 -10.88
CA ASP A 43 7.97 26.36 -11.72
C ASP A 43 8.85 27.19 -12.69
N HIS A 44 10.08 27.53 -12.27
CA HIS A 44 11.06 28.21 -13.12
C HIS A 44 11.69 27.28 -14.16
N ILE A 45 12.06 26.06 -13.77
CA ILE A 45 12.72 25.08 -14.66
C ILE A 45 11.73 24.44 -15.63
N GLN A 46 10.48 24.24 -15.21
CA GLN A 46 9.42 23.54 -15.95
C GLN A 46 9.85 22.15 -16.44
N PRO A 47 10.27 21.25 -15.53
CA PRO A 47 10.68 19.91 -15.93
C PRO A 47 9.49 19.12 -16.48
N VAL A 48 9.68 18.47 -17.63
CA VAL A 48 8.70 17.53 -18.18
C VAL A 48 8.78 16.24 -17.36
N LYS A 49 7.69 15.90 -16.67
CA LYS A 49 7.58 14.63 -15.93
C LYS A 49 7.40 13.48 -16.93
N GLN A 50 7.96 12.33 -16.59
CA GLN A 50 7.66 11.10 -17.34
C GLN A 50 6.18 10.77 -17.12
N GLU A 51 5.49 10.43 -18.22
CA GLU A 51 4.12 9.96 -18.18
C GLU A 51 4.07 8.61 -17.48
N PHE A 52 3.19 8.50 -16.48
CA PHE A 52 2.89 7.27 -15.78
C PHE A 52 1.39 7.01 -15.91
N ILE A 53 1.03 5.94 -16.61
CA ILE A 53 -0.36 5.50 -16.79
C ILE A 53 -0.59 4.37 -15.78
N PRO A 54 -1.31 4.60 -14.67
CA PRO A 54 -1.64 3.52 -13.76
C PRO A 54 -2.54 2.52 -14.47
N ALA A 55 -2.29 1.23 -14.25
CA ALA A 55 -3.17 0.18 -14.76
C ALA A 55 -4.52 0.26 -14.05
N GLU A 56 -5.61 0.23 -14.81
CA GLU A 56 -6.95 0.06 -14.28
C GLU A 56 -7.16 -1.42 -13.94
N ARG A 57 -7.85 -1.69 -12.83
CA ARG A 57 -8.17 -3.06 -12.41
C ARG A 57 -9.38 -3.55 -13.20
N ASP A 58 -9.35 -4.81 -13.61
CA ASP A 58 -10.57 -5.47 -14.06
C ASP A 58 -11.49 -5.72 -12.86
N GLU A 59 -12.56 -4.94 -12.76
CA GLU A 59 -13.57 -5.05 -11.70
C GLU A 59 -14.20 -6.45 -11.63
N ALA A 60 -14.34 -7.16 -12.76
CA ALA A 60 -14.87 -8.52 -12.77
C ALA A 60 -13.87 -9.51 -12.17
N LEU A 61 -12.57 -9.32 -12.43
CA LEU A 61 -11.51 -10.12 -11.81
C LEU A 61 -11.42 -9.84 -10.31
N VAL A 62 -11.49 -8.57 -9.89
CA VAL A 62 -11.50 -8.19 -8.47
C VAL A 62 -12.66 -8.85 -7.73
N GLU A 63 -13.88 -8.77 -8.25
CA GLU A 63 -15.05 -9.37 -7.62
C GLU A 63 -14.96 -10.89 -7.55
N ARG A 64 -14.42 -11.54 -8.59
CA ARG A 64 -14.19 -12.98 -8.61
C ARG A 64 -13.16 -13.40 -7.55
N VAL A 65 -12.02 -12.73 -7.47
CA VAL A 65 -10.98 -13.01 -6.47
C VAL A 65 -11.53 -12.77 -5.06
N LYS A 66 -12.25 -11.65 -4.85
CA LYS A 66 -12.89 -11.33 -3.58
C LYS A 66 -13.87 -12.41 -3.14
N SER A 67 -14.74 -12.87 -4.05
CA SER A 67 -15.68 -13.96 -3.75
C SER A 67 -14.96 -15.23 -3.27
N LEU A 68 -13.84 -15.60 -3.91
CA LEU A 68 -13.02 -16.74 -3.50
C LEU A 68 -12.36 -16.52 -2.13
N THR A 69 -11.92 -15.30 -1.82
CA THR A 69 -11.36 -14.98 -0.49
C THR A 69 -12.41 -15.05 0.62
N GLU A 70 -13.66 -14.65 0.32
CA GLU A 70 -14.77 -14.75 1.28
C GLU A 70 -15.17 -16.21 1.51
N GLU A 71 -15.21 -17.03 0.46
CA GLU A 71 -15.49 -18.46 0.57
C GLU A 71 -14.42 -19.21 1.38
N LYS A 72 -13.15 -18.86 1.19
CA LYS A 72 -12.02 -19.49 1.87
C LYS A 72 -11.64 -18.82 3.20
N GLU A 73 -12.56 -18.05 3.79
CA GLU A 73 -12.43 -17.53 5.16
C GLU A 73 -11.14 -16.71 5.39
N LEU A 74 -10.81 -15.81 4.45
CA LEU A 74 -9.64 -14.92 4.55
C LEU A 74 -9.64 -14.15 5.89
N LYS A 75 -10.82 -13.73 6.35
CA LYS A 75 -10.98 -12.99 7.60
C LYS A 75 -10.53 -13.80 8.82
N GLU A 76 -10.97 -15.05 8.93
CA GLU A 76 -10.58 -15.98 9.98
C GLU A 76 -9.07 -16.26 9.90
N THR A 77 -8.55 -16.40 8.68
CA THR A 77 -7.12 -16.61 8.43
C THR A 77 -6.27 -15.46 8.98
N VAL A 78 -6.64 -14.20 8.72
CA VAL A 78 -5.97 -13.00 9.24
C VAL A 78 -6.02 -12.90 10.78
N LEU A 79 -7.07 -13.44 11.39
CA LEU A 79 -7.25 -13.47 12.85
C LEU A 79 -6.45 -14.56 13.56
N THR A 80 -5.69 -15.39 12.83
CA THR A 80 -4.77 -16.37 13.42
C THR A 80 -3.78 -15.70 14.38
N PHE A 81 -3.69 -16.24 15.61
CA PHE A 81 -2.94 -15.60 16.71
C PHE A 81 -1.41 -15.68 16.53
N ASP A 82 -0.90 -16.86 16.20
CA ASP A 82 0.54 -17.04 16.00
C ASP A 82 0.97 -16.42 14.67
N LYS A 83 2.06 -15.64 14.70
CA LYS A 83 2.54 -14.91 13.52
C LYS A 83 2.96 -15.87 12.40
N GLN A 84 3.76 -16.89 12.72
CA GLN A 84 4.28 -17.81 11.70
C GLN A 84 3.14 -18.61 11.09
N GLN A 85 2.23 -19.12 11.93
CA GLN A 85 1.06 -19.83 11.47
C GLN A 85 0.14 -18.95 10.61
N ARG A 86 -0.05 -17.69 10.97
CA ARG A 86 -0.84 -16.75 10.17
C ARG A 86 -0.21 -16.51 8.81
N ASP A 87 1.10 -16.26 8.77
CA ASP A 87 1.84 -16.01 7.53
C ASP A 87 1.75 -17.26 6.62
N GLU A 88 1.96 -18.47 7.17
CA GLU A 88 1.79 -19.74 6.45
C GLU A 88 0.36 -19.94 5.93
N ASN A 89 -0.66 -19.68 6.76
CA ASN A 89 -2.05 -19.82 6.34
C ASN A 89 -2.42 -18.83 5.22
N LEU A 90 -1.92 -17.59 5.28
CA LEU A 90 -2.14 -16.59 4.24
C LEU A 90 -1.43 -16.96 2.94
N ASP A 91 -0.21 -17.49 3.00
CA ASP A 91 0.51 -17.93 1.82
C ASP A 91 -0.18 -19.14 1.17
N ASN A 92 -0.58 -20.14 1.95
CA ASN A 92 -1.37 -21.29 1.46
C ASN A 92 -2.68 -20.84 0.82
N LEU A 93 -3.42 -19.93 1.47
CA LEU A 93 -4.67 -19.39 0.95
C LEU A 93 -4.47 -18.67 -0.39
N LYS A 94 -3.42 -17.85 -0.50
CA LYS A 94 -3.08 -17.16 -1.76
C LYS A 94 -2.73 -18.15 -2.85
N GLU A 95 -1.90 -19.16 -2.55
CA GLU A 95 -1.55 -20.21 -3.50
C GLU A 95 -2.80 -20.96 -3.98
N GLU A 96 -3.70 -21.35 -3.07
CA GLU A 96 -4.96 -22.01 -3.43
C GLU A 96 -5.82 -21.17 -4.37
N ILE A 97 -5.98 -19.87 -4.10
CA ILE A 97 -6.77 -18.99 -4.96
C ILE A 97 -6.09 -18.78 -6.31
N VAL A 98 -4.77 -18.56 -6.33
CA VAL A 98 -4.01 -18.37 -7.57
C VAL A 98 -4.11 -19.60 -8.48
N ASN A 99 -4.08 -20.80 -7.91
CA ASN A 99 -4.20 -22.05 -8.67
C ASN A 99 -5.53 -22.17 -9.45
N GLU A 100 -6.60 -21.48 -9.06
CA GLU A 100 -7.88 -21.44 -9.80
C GLU A 100 -7.81 -20.61 -11.11
N PHE A 101 -6.74 -19.82 -11.28
CA PHE A 101 -6.53 -18.95 -12.45
C PHE A 101 -5.37 -19.40 -13.33
N ILE A 102 -4.63 -20.44 -12.95
CA ILE A 102 -3.51 -20.94 -13.76
C ILE A 102 -4.08 -21.63 -15.00
N ASP A 103 -3.72 -21.10 -16.16
CA ASP A 103 -3.96 -21.72 -17.46
C ASP A 103 -2.64 -21.75 -18.26
N GLU A 104 -1.99 -22.92 -18.33
CA GLU A 104 -0.72 -23.06 -19.05
C GLU A 104 -0.85 -22.87 -20.57
N GLU A 105 -2.07 -22.93 -21.12
CA GLU A 105 -2.33 -22.72 -22.55
C GLU A 105 -2.57 -21.23 -22.88
N ASP A 106 -2.78 -20.38 -21.87
CA ASP A 106 -2.98 -18.93 -22.04
C ASP A 106 -1.63 -18.19 -22.13
N PRO A 107 -1.33 -17.49 -23.24
CA PRO A 107 -0.12 -16.68 -23.37
C PRO A 107 -0.03 -15.51 -22.37
N GLU A 108 -1.14 -15.09 -21.77
CA GLU A 108 -1.21 -14.00 -20.78
C GLU A 108 -1.26 -14.51 -19.33
N ASN A 109 -1.16 -15.82 -19.12
CA ASN A 109 -1.25 -16.45 -17.79
C ASN A 109 -0.34 -15.77 -16.75
N GLU A 110 0.93 -15.50 -17.08
CA GLU A 110 1.86 -14.85 -16.14
C GLU A 110 1.38 -13.46 -15.68
N LEU A 111 0.77 -12.68 -16.59
CA LEU A 111 0.22 -11.36 -16.27
C LEU A 111 -1.04 -11.49 -15.40
N LEU A 112 -1.94 -12.41 -15.75
CA LEU A 112 -3.15 -12.69 -14.98
C LEU A 112 -2.80 -13.12 -13.55
N ILE A 113 -1.86 -14.05 -13.38
CA ILE A 113 -1.42 -14.50 -12.05
C ILE A 113 -0.83 -13.34 -11.24
N LYS A 114 -0.05 -12.47 -11.87
CA LYS A 114 0.50 -11.28 -11.21
C LYS A 114 -0.59 -10.31 -10.75
N GLU A 115 -1.64 -10.12 -11.55
CA GLU A 115 -2.81 -9.31 -11.17
C GLU A 115 -3.60 -9.94 -10.03
N VAL A 116 -3.84 -11.25 -10.06
CA VAL A 116 -4.50 -11.99 -8.98
C VAL A 116 -3.73 -11.85 -7.67
N TYR A 117 -2.40 -12.02 -7.68
CA TYR A 117 -1.56 -11.76 -6.50
C TYR A 117 -1.63 -10.31 -6.03
N ALA A 118 -1.69 -9.34 -6.94
CA ALA A 118 -1.82 -7.93 -6.58
C ALA A 118 -3.15 -7.65 -5.87
N ILE A 119 -4.25 -8.20 -6.39
CA ILE A 119 -5.59 -8.08 -5.79
C ILE A 119 -5.63 -8.77 -4.42
N LEU A 120 -5.13 -10.00 -4.30
CA LEU A 120 -5.05 -10.72 -3.03
C LEU A 120 -4.28 -9.94 -1.96
N ASN A 121 -3.15 -9.34 -2.32
CA ASN A 121 -2.35 -8.56 -1.38
C ASN A 121 -3.02 -7.24 -0.95
N GLU A 122 -3.99 -6.74 -1.70
CA GLU A 122 -4.81 -5.60 -1.28
C GLU A 122 -5.95 -6.05 -0.37
N LEU A 123 -6.66 -7.11 -0.71
CA LEU A 123 -7.74 -7.66 0.12
C LEU A 123 -7.26 -8.11 1.50
N VAL A 124 -6.01 -8.57 1.64
CA VAL A 124 -5.39 -8.91 2.93
C VAL A 124 -5.13 -7.67 3.80
N LYS A 125 -5.01 -6.48 3.20
CA LYS A 125 -4.73 -5.21 3.90
C LYS A 125 -5.99 -4.44 4.30
N GLU A 126 -7.15 -4.81 3.73
CA GLU A 126 -8.47 -4.29 4.12
C GLU A 126 -8.94 -4.87 5.46
#